data_AF-A0A8T6S793-F1
#
_entry.id   AF-A0A8T6S793-F1
#
_cell.length_a   1.000
_cell.length_b   1.000
_cell.length_c   1.000
_cell.angle_alpha   90.00
_cell.angle_beta   90.00
_cell.angle_gamma   90.00
#
_symmetry.space_group_name_H-M   'P 1'
#
loop_
_entity.id
_entity.type
_entity.pdbx_description
1 polymer ?
#
loop_
_entity_poly.entity_id
_entity_poly.type
_entity_poly.pdbx_seq_one_letter_code
_entity_poly.pdbx_strand_id
1 'polypeptide(L)' 'MDSQNNSKKLGRREIIYRGSLIGLLITVPSLTAFFLVWFFTEELFTSAIIGAVIHFCAMGFSWKVAKKFFVKKSM' A
#
# COMPACT_ATOMS: atom_id res chain seq x y z
N MET A 1 -21.92 -16.39 -32.82
CA MET A 1 -22.09 -15.13 -32.09
C MET A 1 -21.97 -15.42 -30.59
N ASP A 2 -21.65 -14.39 -29.82
CA ASP A 2 -21.51 -14.35 -28.36
C ASP A 2 -20.11 -14.68 -27.80
N SER A 3 -19.26 -13.68 -28.00
CA SER A 3 -17.97 -13.43 -27.34
C SER A 3 -18.09 -13.49 -25.81
N GLN A 4 -17.61 -14.59 -25.23
CA GLN A 4 -17.29 -14.74 -23.81
C GLN A 4 -16.16 -13.78 -23.40
N ASN A 5 -16.50 -12.50 -23.23
CA ASN A 5 -15.66 -11.51 -22.56
C ASN A 5 -15.59 -11.87 -21.06
N ASN A 6 -14.62 -12.71 -20.70
CA ASN A 6 -14.25 -13.03 -19.32
C ASN A 6 -13.52 -11.85 -18.63
N SER A 7 -14.11 -10.66 -18.66
CA SER A 7 -13.76 -9.61 -17.72
C SER A 7 -14.32 -10.02 -16.36
N LYS A 8 -13.58 -10.86 -15.64
CA LYS A 8 -13.85 -11.20 -14.23
C LYS A 8 -13.78 -9.91 -13.42
N LYS A 9 -14.92 -9.22 -13.30
CA LYS A 9 -15.11 -8.06 -12.44
C LYS A 9 -14.70 -8.50 -11.03
N LEU A 10 -13.67 -7.87 -10.46
CA LEU A 10 -13.16 -8.22 -9.14
C LEU A 10 -14.33 -8.17 -8.15
N GLY A 11 -14.55 -9.27 -7.43
CA GLY A 11 -15.59 -9.32 -6.41
C GLY A 11 -15.29 -8.31 -5.30
N ARG A 12 -16.32 -7.69 -4.69
CA ARG A 12 -16.15 -6.70 -3.60
C ARG A 12 -15.16 -7.15 -2.53
N ARG A 13 -15.18 -8.44 -2.15
CA ARG A 13 -14.24 -9.03 -1.19
C ARG A 13 -12.78 -8.92 -1.67
N GLU A 14 -12.52 -9.22 -2.93
CA GLU A 14 -11.19 -9.18 -3.51
C GLU A 14 -10.62 -7.76 -3.59
N ILE A 15 -11.48 -6.76 -3.83
CA ILE A 15 -11.09 -5.35 -3.77
C ILE A 15 -10.67 -4.96 -2.36
N ILE A 16 -11.45 -5.36 -1.35
CA ILE A 16 -11.13 -5.10 0.06
C ILE A 16 -9.82 -5.78 0.46
N TYR A 17 -9.62 -7.06 0.10
CA TYR A 17 -8.38 -7.78 0.42
C TYR A 17 -7.16 -7.14 -0.26
N ARG A 18 -7.24 -6.83 -1.55
CA ARG A 18 -6.14 -6.20 -2.29
C ARG A 18 -5.85 -4.79 -1.76
N GLY A 19 -6.89 -4.00 -1.48
CA GLY A 19 -6.74 -2.66 -0.90
C GLY A 19 -6.16 -2.68 0.51
N SER A 20 -6.62 -3.61 1.36
CA SER A 20 -6.09 -3.79 2.71
C SER A 20 -4.63 -4.25 2.70
N LEU A 21 -4.24 -5.14 1.79
CA LEU A 21 -2.85 -5.56 1.64
C LEU A 21 -1.94 -4.40 1.23
N ILE A 22 -2.39 -3.55 0.30
CA ILE A 22 -1.65 -2.34 -0.10
C ILE A 22 -1.57 -1.36 1.08
N GLY A 23 -2.67 -1.15 1.80
CA GLY A 23 -2.68 -0.32 3.01
C GLY A 23 -1.67 -0.81 4.04
N LEU A 24 -1.66 -2.11 4.33
CA LEU A 24 -0.71 -2.72 5.26
C LEU A 24 0.75 -2.50 4.83
N LEU A 25 1.04 -2.64 3.53
CA LEU A 25 2.38 -2.39 2.97
C LEU A 25 2.84 -0.93 3.12
N ILE A 26 1.92 0.02 3.23
CA ILE A 26 2.22 1.44 3.48
C ILE A 26 2.37 1.68 4.98
N THR A 27 1.40 1.18 5.76
CA THR A 27 1.29 1.48 7.19
C THR A 27 2.41 0.82 7.98
N VAL A 28 2.75 -0.45 7.72
CA VAL A 28 3.79 -1.17 8.47
C VAL A 28 5.14 -0.43 8.44
N PRO A 29 5.76 -0.14 7.28
CA PRO A 29 7.06 0.54 7.27
C PRO A 29 7.01 1.98 7.80
N SER A 30 5.90 2.70 7.55
CA SER A 30 5.71 4.06 8.07
C SER A 30 5.62 4.07 9.60
N LEU A 31 4.84 3.15 10.18
CA LEU A 31 4.64 3.05 11.60
C LEU A 31 5.91 2.53 12.30
N THR A 32 6.58 1.53 11.72
CA THR A 32 7.87 1.04 12.22
C THR A 32 8.91 2.15 12.25
N ALA A 33 9.02 2.96 11.18
CA ALA A 33 9.97 4.06 11.17
C ALA A 33 9.61 5.18 12.15
N PHE A 34 8.33 5.52 12.28
CA PHE A 34 7.86 6.47 13.29
C PHE A 34 8.24 6.04 14.70
N PHE A 35 7.95 4.78 15.07
CA PHE A 35 8.28 4.24 16.39
C PHE A 35 9.79 4.15 16.63
N LEU A 36 10.57 3.74 15.63
CA LEU A 36 12.03 3.72 15.72
C LEU A 36 12.59 5.12 16.00
N VAL A 37 12.20 6.11 15.20
CA VAL A 37 12.69 7.48 15.37
C VAL A 37 12.24 8.07 16.70
N TRP A 38 10.99 7.82 17.10
CA TRP A 38 10.47 8.29 18.38
C TRP A 38 11.24 7.66 19.55
N PHE A 39 11.55 6.36 19.49
CA PHE A 39 12.31 5.68 20.53
C PHE A 39 13.74 6.23 20.70
N PHE A 40 14.40 6.63 19.61
CA PHE A 40 15.76 7.18 19.67
C PHE A 40 15.84 8.67 19.95
N THR A 41 14.86 9.45 19.46
CA THR A 41 14.91 10.91 19.48
C THR A 41 14.11 11.50 20.65
N GLU A 42 13.19 10.72 21.23
CA GLU A 42 12.17 11.12 22.22
C GLU A 42 11.24 12.29 21.80
N GLU A 43 11.54 12.96 20.69
CA GLU A 43 10.78 14.04 20.07
C GLU A 43 9.67 13.54 19.15
N LEU A 44 8.41 13.74 19.57
CA LEU A 44 7.21 13.37 18.81
C LEU A 44 7.07 14.13 17.49
N PHE A 45 7.45 15.40 17.45
CA PHE A 45 7.34 16.21 16.24
C PHE A 45 8.31 15.75 15.15
N THR A 46 9.56 15.47 15.54
CA THR A 46 10.61 14.99 14.64
C THR A 46 10.27 13.62 14.06
N SER A 47 9.78 12.71 14.91
CA SER A 47 9.32 11.38 14.46
C SER A 47 8.11 11.47 13.54
N ALA A 48 7.16 12.38 13.80
CA ALA A 48 5.99 12.59 12.94
C ALA A 48 6.38 13.07 11.53
N ILE A 49 7.30 14.02 11.41
CA ILE A 49 7.78 14.52 10.11
C ILE A 49 8.46 13.39 9.32
N ILE A 50 9.36 12.66 9.97
CA ILE A 50 10.08 11.55 9.32
C ILE A 50 9.12 10.41 8.93
N GLY A 51 8.21 10.05 9.84
CA GLY A 51 7.16 9.07 9.58
C GLY A 51 6.26 9.46 8.40
N ALA A 52 5.91 10.75 8.28
CA ALA A 52 5.12 11.28 7.18
C ALA A 52 5.87 11.22 5.84
N VAL A 53 7.17 11.56 5.80
CA VAL A 53 8.00 11.42 4.59
C VAL A 53 8.05 9.96 4.14
N ILE A 54 8.30 9.03 5.07
CA ILE A 54 8.35 7.59 4.79
C ILE A 54 6.99 7.06 4.34
N HIS A 55 5.89 7.55 4.93
CA HIS A 55 4.53 7.23 4.50
C HIS A 55 4.29 7.61 3.04
N PHE A 56 4.72 8.82 2.66
CA PHE A 56 4.58 9.32 1.29
C PHE A 56 5.42 8.51 0.29
N CYS A 57 6.65 8.15 0.67
CA CYS A 57 7.49 7.25 -0.12
C CYS A 57 6.83 5.87 -0.27
N ALA A 58 6.27 5.31 0.80
CA ALA A 58 5.61 4.02 0.78
C ALA A 58 4.31 4.03 -0.03
N MET A 59 3.55 5.14 -0.03
CA MET A 59 2.42 5.36 -0.94
C MET A 59 2.86 5.35 -2.41
N GLY A 60 3.91 6.10 -2.75
CA GLY A 60 4.47 6.12 -4.10
C GLY A 60 4.97 4.73 -4.54
N PHE A 61 5.61 4.01 -3.63
CA PHE A 61 6.05 2.63 -3.88
C PHE A 61 4.87 1.67 -4.03
N SER A 62 3.83 1.83 -3.22
CA SER A 62 2.62 1.03 -3.29
C SER A 62 1.86 1.22 -4.59
N TRP A 63 1.89 2.40 -5.22
CA TRP A 63 1.36 2.56 -6.58
C TRP A 63 2.07 1.65 -7.59
N LYS A 64 3.40 1.56 -7.49
CA LYS A 64 4.22 0.72 -8.37
C LYS A 64 3.93 -0.77 -8.15
N VAL A 65 3.76 -1.18 -6.89
CA VAL A 65 3.35 -2.55 -6.52
C VAL A 65 1.91 -2.84 -6.94
N ALA A 66 1.00 -1.89 -6.74
CA ALA A 66 -0.40 -1.99 -7.14
C ALA A 66 -0.53 -2.19 -8.65
N LYS A 67 0.21 -1.43 -9.47
CA LYS A 67 0.27 -1.69 -10.92
C LYS A 67 0.70 -3.13 -11.23
N LYS A 68 1.68 -3.68 -10.51
CA LYS A 68 2.18 -5.04 -10.76
C LYS A 68 1.22 -6.15 -10.29
N PHE A 69 0.49 -5.93 -9.20
CA PHE A 69 -0.49 -6.89 -8.63
C PHE A 69 -1.88 -6.79 -9.27
N PHE A 70 -2.24 -5.62 -9.80
CA PHE A 70 -3.58 -5.33 -10.34
C PHE A 70 -3.64 -5.43 -11.87
N VAL A 71 -2.50 -5.35 -12.56
CA VAL A 71 -2.42 -5.78 -13.97
C VAL A 71 -2.47 -7.30 -13.99
N LYS A 72 -3.69 -7.83 -14.04
CA LYS A 72 -3.96 -9.21 -14.39
C LYS A 72 -3.19 -9.49 -15.68
N LYS A 73 -2.15 -10.32 -15.63
CA LYS A 73 -1.53 -10.84 -16.86
C LYS A 73 -2.64 -11.60 -17.57
N SER A 74 -3.18 -11.02 -18.64
CA SER A 74 -4.01 -11.74 -19.60
C SER A 74 -3.08 -12.66 -20.37
N MET A 75 -2.94 -13.88 -19.88
CA MET A 75 -2.64 -15.04 -20.72
C MET A 75 -3.98 -15.66 -21.09
#